data_AF-A0A2J6P6E5-F1
#
_entry.id   AF-A0A2J6P6E5-F1
#
_cell.length_a   1.000
_cell.length_b   1.000
_cell.length_c   1.000
_cell.angle_alpha   90.00
_cell.angle_beta   90.00
_cell.angle_gamma   90.00
#
_symmetry.space_group_name_H-M   'P 1'
#
loop_
_entity.id
_entity.type
_entity.pdbx_description
1 polymer ?
#
loop_
_entity_poly.entity_id
_entity_poly.type
_entity_poly.pdbx_seq_one_letter_code
_entity_poly.pdbx_strand_id
1 'polypeptide(L)'
;MILQLNCLMRKFVQQTIKIKNTIVLKNKLASFTFIEMIFSLLITIVILSSIPLTIKIINQYKQIAIENSSIEYEFFHSDILKEQKKGAIKPVIKDNHTLHLINKEKNIEYIFKNNKIYKQINGKGNITMLNLVAIVKIIKTNNNTTKIILKVGNPNYKLYKTLYL
;
A
#
# COMPACT_ATOMS: atom_id res chain seq x y z
N MET A 1 64.80 -8.74 -49.31
CA MET A 1 64.23 -8.22 -48.05
C MET A 1 62.70 -8.12 -48.06
N ILE A 2 62.08 -7.49 -49.07
CA ILE A 2 60.60 -7.32 -49.17
C ILE A 2 59.83 -8.64 -49.24
N LEU A 3 60.34 -9.65 -49.96
CA LEU A 3 59.69 -10.95 -50.12
C LEU A 3 59.58 -11.75 -48.79
N GLN A 4 60.61 -11.65 -47.95
CA GLN A 4 60.66 -12.32 -46.64
C GLN A 4 59.68 -11.68 -45.65
N LEU A 5 59.53 -10.35 -45.69
CA LEU A 5 58.56 -9.63 -44.84
C LEU A 5 57.12 -10.00 -45.20
N ASN A 6 56.79 -10.08 -46.50
CA ASN A 6 55.47 -10.52 -46.96
C ASN A 6 55.16 -11.97 -46.58
N CYS A 7 56.16 -12.86 -46.64
CA CYS A 7 56.00 -14.25 -46.22
C CYS A 7 55.71 -14.35 -44.70
N LEU A 8 56.41 -13.54 -43.90
CA LEU A 8 56.21 -13.47 -42.46
C LEU A 8 54.80 -12.96 -42.12
N MET A 9 54.36 -11.87 -42.73
CA MET A 9 53.01 -11.31 -42.54
C MET A 9 51.93 -12.35 -42.90
N ARG A 10 52.10 -13.06 -44.02
CA ARG A 10 51.15 -14.09 -44.47
C ARG A 10 51.07 -15.25 -43.48
N LYS A 11 52.20 -15.64 -42.87
CA LYS A 11 52.27 -16.68 -41.83
C LYS A 11 51.56 -16.24 -40.55
N PHE A 12 51.74 -14.98 -40.13
CA PHE A 12 51.02 -14.44 -38.97
C PHE A 12 49.50 -14.39 -39.22
N VAL A 13 49.06 -13.88 -40.36
CA VAL A 13 47.63 -13.86 -40.74
C VAL A 13 47.02 -15.26 -40.70
N GLN A 14 47.73 -16.26 -41.23
CA GLN A 14 47.29 -17.66 -41.18
C GLN A 14 47.22 -18.21 -39.75
N GLN A 15 48.17 -17.86 -38.88
CA GLN A 15 48.15 -18.25 -37.47
C GLN A 15 46.96 -17.64 -36.74
N THR A 16 46.66 -16.35 -36.96
CA THR A 16 45.51 -15.67 -36.34
C THR A 16 44.18 -16.29 -36.77
N ILE A 17 44.04 -16.63 -38.06
CA ILE A 17 42.85 -17.32 -38.59
C ILE A 17 42.71 -18.71 -37.96
N LYS A 18 43.81 -19.46 -37.84
CA LYS A 18 43.81 -20.80 -37.24
C LYS A 18 43.42 -20.76 -35.76
N ILE A 19 43.96 -19.81 -35.00
CA ILE A 19 43.60 -19.60 -33.59
C ILE A 19 42.12 -19.22 -33.45
N LYS A 20 41.64 -18.26 -34.25
CA LYS A 20 40.22 -17.85 -34.28
C LYS A 20 39.31 -19.04 -34.55
N ASN A 21 39.59 -19.82 -35.60
CA ASN A 21 38.76 -20.98 -35.95
C ASN A 21 38.83 -22.06 -34.88
N THR A 22 39.98 -22.28 -34.24
CA THR A 22 40.11 -23.28 -33.17
C THR A 22 39.32 -22.87 -31.94
N ILE A 23 39.34 -21.59 -31.56
CA ILE A 23 38.57 -21.08 -30.41
C ILE A 23 37.06 -21.16 -30.71
N VAL A 24 36.63 -20.77 -31.91
CA VAL A 24 35.22 -20.80 -32.34
C VAL A 24 34.69 -22.23 -32.50
N LEU A 25 35.50 -23.17 -32.99
CA LEU A 25 35.08 -24.58 -33.16
C LEU A 25 35.14 -25.37 -31.85
N LYS A 26 36.08 -25.05 -30.94
CA LYS A 26 36.26 -25.75 -29.66
C LYS A 26 35.17 -25.37 -28.65
N ASN A 27 34.72 -24.12 -28.67
CA ASN A 27 33.55 -23.67 -27.93
C ASN A 27 32.33 -23.76 -28.86
N LYS A 28 31.63 -24.90 -28.89
CA LYS A 28 30.30 -25.08 -29.53
C LYS A 28 29.21 -24.24 -28.83
N LEU A 29 29.50 -22.97 -28.55
CA LEU A 29 28.55 -22.02 -27.99
C LEU A 29 27.86 -21.36 -29.18
N ALA A 30 26.52 -21.36 -29.18
CA ALA A 30 25.74 -20.50 -30.04
C ALA A 30 26.20 -19.06 -29.77
N SER A 31 27.11 -18.58 -30.61
CA SER A 31 27.83 -17.34 -30.36
C SER A 31 26.94 -16.23 -30.87
N PHE A 32 26.33 -15.50 -29.93
CA PHE A 32 25.54 -14.33 -30.25
C PHE A 32 26.40 -13.33 -31.03
N THR A 33 25.81 -12.77 -32.08
CA THR A 33 26.41 -11.66 -32.80
C THR A 33 26.52 -10.45 -31.87
N PHE A 34 27.51 -9.60 -32.10
CA PHE A 34 27.71 -8.38 -31.30
C PHE A 34 26.46 -7.49 -31.27
N ILE A 35 25.67 -7.49 -32.34
CA ILE A 35 24.40 -6.77 -32.45
C ILE A 35 23.36 -7.34 -31.47
N GLU A 36 23.21 -8.66 -31.38
CA GLU A 36 22.31 -9.30 -30.42
C GLU A 36 22.73 -9.02 -28.97
N MET A 37 24.04 -8.93 -28.71
CA MET A 37 24.56 -8.58 -27.39
C MET A 37 24.21 -7.14 -26.99
N ILE A 38 24.38 -6.18 -27.91
CA ILE A 38 23.97 -4.78 -27.68
C ILE A 38 22.46 -4.68 -27.50
N PHE A 39 21.70 -5.40 -28.31
CA PHE A 39 20.24 -5.41 -28.23
C PHE A 39 19.74 -5.99 -26.90
N SER A 40 20.32 -7.09 -26.45
CA SER A 40 20.03 -7.68 -25.13
C SER A 40 20.40 -6.73 -23.98
N LEU A 41 21.52 -6.03 -24.09
CA LEU A 41 21.94 -5.02 -23.13
C LEU A 41 20.95 -3.85 -23.07
N LEU A 42 20.48 -3.36 -24.21
CA LEU A 42 19.47 -2.31 -24.30
C LEU A 42 18.19 -2.71 -23.56
N ILE A 43 17.67 -3.92 -23.82
CA ILE A 43 16.47 -4.44 -23.15
C ILE A 43 16.69 -4.52 -21.64
N THR A 44 17.86 -4.99 -21.22
CA THR A 44 18.19 -5.13 -19.80
C THR A 44 18.25 -3.78 -19.09
N ILE A 45 18.83 -2.75 -19.72
CA ILE A 45 18.87 -1.39 -19.18
C ILE A 45 17.45 -0.81 -19.04
N VAL A 46 16.58 -1.04 -20.03
CA VAL A 46 15.17 -0.59 -19.96
C VAL A 46 14.43 -1.25 -18.79
N ILE A 47 14.63 -2.56 -18.59
CA ILE A 47 14.01 -3.29 -17.47
C ILE A 47 14.56 -2.77 -16.13
N LEU A 48 15.88 -2.66 -15.98
CA LEU A 48 16.50 -2.21 -14.73
C LEU A 48 16.14 -0.77 -14.37
N SER A 49 16.07 0.12 -15.36
CA SER A 49 15.70 1.52 -15.14
C SER A 49 14.24 1.70 -14.73
N SER A 50 13.37 0.73 -15.04
CA SER A 50 11.95 0.76 -14.65
C SER A 50 11.72 0.42 -13.17
N ILE A 51 12.61 -0.38 -12.54
CA ILE A 51 12.51 -0.81 -11.14
C ILE A 51 12.36 0.36 -10.15
N PRO A 52 13.26 1.37 -10.13
CA PRO A 52 13.14 2.49 -9.17
C PRO A 52 11.85 3.29 -9.35
N LEU A 53 11.36 3.42 -10.58
CA LEU A 53 10.09 4.10 -10.86
C LEU A 53 8.91 3.33 -10.25
N THR A 54 8.87 2.00 -10.41
CA THR A 54 7.83 1.15 -9.82
C THR A 54 7.85 1.24 -8.28
N ILE A 55 9.03 1.21 -7.66
CA ILE A 55 9.17 1.35 -6.21
C ILE A 55 8.61 2.71 -5.73
N LYS A 56 8.92 3.80 -6.44
CA LYS A 56 8.44 5.14 -6.10
C LYS A 56 6.91 5.21 -6.16
N ILE A 57 6.31 4.67 -7.22
CA ILE A 57 4.85 4.65 -7.40
C ILE A 57 4.17 3.85 -6.28
N ILE A 58 4.67 2.64 -5.97
CA ILE A 58 4.12 1.81 -4.88
C ILE A 58 4.16 2.55 -3.55
N ASN A 59 5.25 3.24 -3.25
CA ASN A 59 5.37 4.00 -2.01
C ASN A 59 4.38 5.16 -1.94
N GLN A 60 4.12 5.87 -3.04
CA GLN A 60 3.12 6.92 -3.09
C GLN A 60 1.70 6.37 -2.87
N TYR A 61 1.34 5.28 -3.56
CA TYR A 61 0.03 4.64 -3.36
C TYR A 61 -0.14 4.08 -1.94
N LYS A 62 0.94 3.56 -1.33
CA LYS A 62 0.92 3.12 0.07
C LYS A 62 0.58 4.27 1.01
N GLN A 63 1.16 5.45 0.80
CA GLN A 63 0.84 6.63 1.63
C GLN A 63 -0.61 7.07 1.44
N ILE A 64 -1.08 7.15 0.19
CA ILE A 64 -2.48 7.50 -0.10
C ILE A 64 -3.45 6.47 0.53
N ALA A 65 -3.14 5.18 0.49
CA ALA A 65 -3.95 4.15 1.14
C ALA A 65 -3.97 4.29 2.67
N ILE A 66 -2.85 4.71 3.28
CA ILE A 66 -2.79 5.02 4.72
C ILE A 66 -3.63 6.26 5.03
N GLU A 67 -3.54 7.32 4.23
CA GLU A 67 -4.34 8.53 4.37
C GLU A 67 -5.84 8.25 4.19
N ASN A 68 -6.25 7.35 3.30
CA ASN A 68 -7.65 6.95 3.14
C ASN A 68 -8.26 6.35 4.42
N SER A 69 -7.48 5.70 5.29
CA SER A 69 -7.96 5.27 6.60
C SER A 69 -8.36 6.44 7.51
N SER A 70 -7.77 7.62 7.28
CA SER A 70 -8.17 8.85 7.95
C SER A 70 -9.52 9.38 7.45
N ILE A 71 -9.82 9.19 6.16
CA ILE A 71 -11.08 9.59 5.52
C ILE A 71 -12.26 8.77 6.06
N GLU A 72 -12.11 7.45 6.21
CA GLU A 72 -13.15 6.59 6.82
C GLU A 72 -13.54 7.10 8.21
N TYR A 73 -12.55 7.52 9.00
CA TYR A 73 -12.82 8.13 10.30
C TYR A 73 -13.54 9.47 10.19
N GLU A 74 -13.15 10.36 9.26
CA GLU A 74 -13.82 11.66 9.14
C GLU A 74 -15.29 11.50 8.72
N PHE A 75 -15.59 10.52 7.85
CA PHE A 75 -16.98 10.19 7.52
C PHE A 75 -17.76 9.66 8.74
N PHE A 76 -17.16 8.77 9.51
CA PHE A 76 -17.76 8.29 10.76
C PHE A 76 -18.01 9.42 11.75
N HIS A 77 -17.03 10.30 11.94
CA HIS A 77 -17.12 11.45 12.84
C HIS A 77 -18.24 12.40 12.40
N SER A 78 -18.28 12.74 11.10
CA SER A 78 -19.30 13.60 10.54
C SER A 78 -20.70 12.98 10.64
N ASP A 79 -20.84 11.66 10.47
CA ASP A 79 -22.12 10.96 10.62
C ASP A 79 -22.63 11.06 12.07
N ILE A 80 -21.79 10.72 13.06
CA ILE A 80 -22.19 10.79 14.46
C ILE A 80 -22.58 12.21 14.86
N LEU A 81 -21.78 13.21 14.50
CA LEU A 81 -22.09 14.61 14.81
C LEU A 81 -23.41 15.05 14.18
N LYS A 82 -23.72 14.58 12.97
CA LYS A 82 -24.97 14.88 12.29
C LYS A 82 -26.17 14.26 13.00
N GLU A 83 -26.06 13.01 13.44
CA GLU A 83 -27.13 12.33 14.18
C GLU A 83 -27.36 12.99 15.55
N GLN A 84 -26.28 13.37 16.25
CA GLN A 84 -26.37 14.07 17.52
C GLN A 84 -27.07 15.44 17.39
N LYS A 85 -26.67 16.24 16.38
CA LYS A 85 -27.26 17.56 16.13
C LYS A 85 -28.73 17.49 15.71
N LYS A 86 -29.11 16.50 14.90
CA LYS A 86 -30.49 16.38 14.38
C LYS A 86 -31.54 16.10 15.45
N GLY A 87 -31.18 15.50 16.58
CA GLY A 87 -32.14 15.13 17.63
C GLY A 87 -31.87 15.74 19.00
N ALA A 88 -30.82 16.56 19.18
CA ALA A 88 -30.34 16.99 20.50
C ALA A 88 -30.22 15.81 21.50
N ILE A 89 -29.66 14.70 21.01
CA ILE A 89 -29.69 13.42 21.72
C ILE A 89 -28.46 13.32 22.63
N LYS A 90 -28.70 12.98 23.90
CA LYS A 90 -27.61 12.64 24.81
C LYS A 90 -27.11 11.23 24.49
N PRO A 91 -25.81 11.03 24.22
CA PRO A 91 -25.23 9.69 24.13
C PRO A 91 -25.41 8.94 25.44
N VAL A 92 -26.01 7.75 25.37
CA VAL A 92 -26.14 6.83 26.50
C VAL A 92 -25.16 5.69 26.26
N ILE A 93 -24.26 5.51 27.21
CA ILE A 93 -23.33 4.38 27.23
C ILE A 93 -24.11 3.20 27.81
N LYS A 94 -24.38 2.18 27.00
CA LYS A 94 -25.00 0.95 27.48
C LYS A 94 -23.94 0.01 28.05
N ASP A 95 -22.82 -0.12 27.34
CA ASP A 95 -21.66 -0.93 27.71
C ASP A 95 -20.36 -0.24 27.28
N ASN A 96 -19.21 -0.71 27.77
CA ASN A 96 -17.88 -0.19 27.39
C ASN A 96 -17.59 -0.20 25.88
N HIS A 97 -18.34 -1.01 25.10
CA HIS A 97 -18.14 -1.21 23.66
C HIS A 97 -19.33 -0.74 22.81
N THR A 98 -20.39 -0.22 23.43
CA THR A 98 -21.62 0.12 22.71
C THR A 98 -22.11 1.51 23.11
N LEU A 99 -22.20 2.38 22.10
CA LEU A 99 -22.74 3.73 22.24
C LEU A 99 -24.16 3.77 21.65
N HIS A 100 -25.14 4.11 22.46
CA HIS A 100 -26.51 4.33 22.00
C HIS A 100 -26.79 5.83 21.85
N LEU A 101 -27.32 6.21 20.69
CA LEU A 101 -27.93 7.49 20.43
C LEU A 101 -29.44 7.25 20.26
N ILE A 102 -30.20 7.53 21.32
CA ILE A 102 -31.65 7.32 21.34
C ILE A 102 -32.35 8.63 20.95
N ASN A 103 -32.97 8.65 19.77
CA ASN A 103 -33.94 9.70 19.39
C ASN A 103 -35.38 9.24 19.69
N LYS A 104 -36.32 10.17 19.78
CA LYS A 104 -37.76 9.90 19.93
C LYS A 104 -38.33 9.04 18.78
N GLU A 105 -37.77 9.12 17.59
CA GLU A 105 -38.24 8.40 16.39
C GLU A 105 -37.31 7.27 15.92
N LYS A 106 -36.04 7.30 16.34
CA LYS A 106 -34.99 6.38 15.85
C LYS A 106 -34.02 6.03 16.96
N ASN A 107 -33.81 4.74 17.19
CA ASN A 107 -32.75 4.23 18.05
C ASN A 107 -31.54 3.90 17.16
N ILE A 108 -30.45 4.64 17.31
CA ILE A 108 -29.21 4.43 16.56
C ILE A 108 -28.17 3.87 17.52
N GLU A 109 -27.58 2.74 17.17
CA GLU A 109 -26.60 2.04 17.99
C GLU A 109 -25.29 1.93 17.24
N TYR A 110 -24.20 2.39 17.86
CA TYR A 110 -22.84 2.19 17.37
C TYR A 110 -22.20 1.12 18.24
N ILE A 111 -21.96 -0.04 17.63
CA ILE A 111 -21.45 -1.22 18.35
C ILE A 111 -20.04 -1.52 17.85
N PHE A 112 -19.12 -1.70 18.79
CA PHE A 112 -17.78 -2.15 18.51
C PHE A 112 -17.67 -3.67 18.67
N LYS A 113 -17.39 -4.38 17.56
CA LYS A 113 -17.18 -5.83 17.55
C LYS A 113 -16.27 -6.22 16.40
N ASN A 114 -15.47 -7.28 16.57
CA ASN A 114 -14.63 -7.86 15.52
C ASN A 114 -13.72 -6.84 14.83
N ASN A 115 -13.08 -5.94 15.60
CA ASN A 115 -12.21 -4.88 15.11
C ASN A 115 -12.88 -3.89 14.13
N LYS A 116 -14.20 -3.73 14.23
CA LYS A 116 -15.00 -2.82 13.41
C LYS A 116 -16.01 -2.08 14.26
N ILE A 117 -16.44 -0.92 13.80
CA ILE A 117 -17.60 -0.21 14.33
C ILE A 117 -18.71 -0.29 13.28
N TYR A 118 -19.86 -0.82 13.69
CA TYR A 118 -21.05 -0.85 12.87
C TYR A 118 -22.17 -0.02 13.50
N LYS A 119 -22.94 0.63 12.63
CA LYS A 119 -24.15 1.39 12.94
C LYS A 119 -25.37 0.51 12.65
N GLN A 120 -26.26 0.47 13.62
CA GLN A 120 -27.56 -0.21 13.52
C GLN A 120 -28.67 0.83 13.75
N ILE A 121 -29.74 0.76 12.98
CA ILE A 121 -30.88 1.68 13.09
C ILE A 121 -32.12 0.87 13.43
N ASN A 122 -32.76 1.18 14.56
CA ASN A 122 -33.95 0.49 15.07
C ASN A 122 -33.77 -1.03 15.17
N GLY A 123 -32.57 -1.49 15.58
CA GLY A 123 -32.27 -2.91 15.68
C GLY A 123 -32.18 -3.65 14.33
N LYS A 124 -32.16 -2.93 13.19
CA LYS A 124 -32.04 -3.54 11.85
C LYS A 124 -30.85 -2.97 11.08
N GLY A 125 -30.21 -3.86 10.33
CA GLY A 125 -29.06 -3.54 9.47
C GLY A 125 -27.75 -3.36 10.22
N ASN A 126 -26.66 -3.80 9.61
CA ASN A 126 -25.29 -3.60 10.11
C ASN A 126 -24.50 -2.80 9.08
N ILE A 127 -24.50 -1.48 9.23
CA ILE A 127 -23.74 -0.59 8.33
C ILE A 127 -22.34 -0.45 8.91
N THR A 128 -21.31 -0.95 8.23
CA THR A 128 -19.93 -0.80 8.69
C THR A 128 -19.49 0.65 8.49
N MET A 129 -19.10 1.32 9.57
CA MET A 129 -18.68 2.72 9.53
C MET A 129 -17.16 2.87 9.59
N LEU A 130 -16.49 1.99 10.32
CA LEU A 130 -15.05 2.02 10.53
C LEU A 130 -14.48 0.62 10.58
N ASN A 131 -13.42 0.37 9.81
CA ASN A 131 -12.66 -0.88 9.83
C ASN A 131 -11.36 -0.73 10.63
N LEU A 132 -10.75 -1.85 11.01
CA LEU A 132 -9.44 -1.91 11.67
C LEU A 132 -9.36 -1.07 12.95
N VAL A 133 -10.44 -1.10 13.73
CA VAL A 133 -10.50 -0.45 15.03
C VAL A 133 -9.94 -1.42 16.07
N ALA A 134 -8.77 -1.11 16.61
CA ALA A 134 -8.07 -1.97 17.57
C ALA A 134 -8.57 -1.77 19.01
N ILE A 135 -8.89 -0.52 19.38
CA ILE A 135 -9.31 -0.16 20.74
C ILE A 135 -10.38 0.92 20.65
N VAL A 136 -11.42 0.78 21.48
CA VAL A 136 -12.44 1.80 21.73
C VAL A 136 -12.53 2.01 23.23
N LYS A 137 -12.43 3.25 23.68
CA LYS A 137 -12.68 3.64 25.07
C LYS A 137 -13.66 4.80 25.10
N ILE A 138 -14.84 4.54 25.65
CA ILE A 138 -15.91 5.54 25.80
C ILE A 138 -15.87 6.03 27.25
N ILE A 139 -15.76 7.34 27.45
CA ILE A 139 -15.66 7.98 28.76
C ILE A 139 -16.73 9.06 28.85
N LYS A 140 -17.59 8.99 29.86
CA LYS A 140 -18.54 10.06 30.17
C LYS A 140 -17.81 11.17 30.93
N THR A 141 -17.91 12.41 30.46
CA THR A 141 -17.34 13.59 31.11
C THR A 141 -18.46 14.34 31.86
N ASN A 142 -18.11 15.06 32.93
CA ASN A 142 -19.07 15.73 33.82
C ASN A 142 -20.03 16.72 33.11
N ASN A 143 -19.66 17.27 31.95
CA ASN A 143 -20.41 18.33 31.28
C ASN A 143 -21.41 17.83 30.21
N ASN A 144 -22.03 16.65 30.41
CA ASN A 144 -22.84 15.95 29.40
C ASN A 144 -22.09 15.58 28.11
N THR A 145 -20.77 15.76 28.05
CA THR A 145 -19.96 15.39 26.90
C THR A 145 -19.40 13.97 27.03
N THR A 146 -19.48 13.19 25.97
CA THR A 146 -18.93 11.84 25.88
C THR A 146 -17.66 11.87 25.03
N LYS A 147 -16.56 11.47 25.65
CA LYS A 147 -15.26 11.34 25.00
C LYS A 147 -15.11 9.92 24.47
N ILE A 148 -14.91 9.76 23.17
CA ILE A 148 -14.61 8.48 22.55
C ILE A 148 -13.16 8.50 22.09
N ILE A 149 -12.34 7.61 22.64
CA ILE A 149 -10.95 7.41 22.24
C ILE A 149 -10.90 6.15 21.39
N LEU A 150 -10.46 6.30 20.14
CA LEU A 150 -10.33 5.24 19.16
C LEU A 150 -8.87 5.03 18.80
N LYS A 151 -8.46 3.77 18.68
CA LYS A 151 -7.20 3.39 18.05
C LYS A 151 -7.52 2.70 16.74
N VAL A 152 -7.28 3.37 15.62
CA VAL A 152 -7.67 2.92 14.28
C VAL A 152 -6.44 2.81 13.39
N GLY A 153 -6.37 1.76 12.60
CA GLY A 153 -5.33 1.59 11.59
C GLY A 153 -4.75 0.18 11.54
N ASN A 154 -3.88 -0.03 10.55
CA ASN A 154 -3.17 -1.29 10.34
C ASN A 154 -2.28 -1.61 11.56
N PRO A 155 -2.04 -2.88 11.94
CA PRO A 155 -1.13 -3.26 13.02
C PRO A 155 0.20 -2.49 13.06
N ASN A 156 0.77 -2.13 11.90
CA ASN A 156 2.03 -1.39 11.78
C ASN A 156 1.88 0.14 11.90
N TYR A 157 0.68 0.69 11.73
CA TYR A 157 0.41 2.13 11.80
C TYR A 157 -0.94 2.37 12.48
N LYS A 158 -0.90 2.70 13.77
CA LYS A 158 -2.09 2.92 14.59
C LYS A 158 -2.20 4.39 14.95
N LEU A 159 -3.30 5.01 14.55
CA LEU A 159 -3.63 6.39 14.90
C LEU A 159 -4.54 6.41 16.12
N TYR A 160 -4.22 7.26 17.09
CA TYR A 160 -5.12 7.60 18.18
C TYR A 160 -5.97 8.78 17.75
N LYS A 161 -7.29 8.59 17.76
CA LYS A 161 -8.23 9.65 17.46
C LYS A 161 -9.21 9.81 18.62
N THR A 162 -9.50 11.06 18.97
CA THR A 162 -10.37 11.41 20.09
C THR A 162 -11.55 12.21 19.55
N LEU A 163 -12.75 11.78 19.89
CA LEU A 163 -14.00 12.43 19.55
C LEU A 163 -14.63 12.97 20.82
N TYR A 164 -15.24 14.15 20.71
CA TYR A 164 -16.07 14.73 21.75
C TYR A 164 -17.47 14.85 21.19
N LEU A 165 -18.40 14.16 21.84
CA LEU A 165 -19.84 14.22 21.58
C LEU A 165 -20.48 15.04 22.69
#